data_AF-A0AA88WIB0-F1
#
_entry.id   AF-A0AA88WIB0-F1
#
_cell.length_a   1.000
_cell.length_b   1.000
_cell.length_c   1.000
_cell.angle_alpha   90.00
_cell.angle_beta   90.00
_cell.angle_gamma   90.00
#
_symmetry.space_group_name_H-M   'P 1'
#
loop_
_entity.id
_entity.type
_entity.pdbx_description
1 polymer ?
#
loop_
_entity_poly.entity_id
_entity_poly.type
_entity_poly.pdbx_seq_one_letter_code
_entity_poly.pdbx_strand_id
1 'polypeptide(L)'
;MMQKYAGGRITQADVSDFVFKDFLHGRLTYLHWNKGKEMAPTISEQGGTLLVRKLPDPTKAFVGDVVVLKDPETLDNFLVRRLAAIEGYEMVSSDEKDEPFVLEENQCWVLADNENLKPQEARDSRILGPVSMMNIVGRVVYCLRTAVDHGPVQNSHPSSRMDSPVLEVELDIDEMANNHKA
;
A
#
# COMPACT_ATOMS: atom_id res chain seq x y z
N MET A 1 31.15 -21.72 23.43
CA MET A 1 30.02 -21.07 24.13
C MET A 1 29.61 -19.87 23.29
N MET A 2 28.31 -19.74 23.00
CA MET A 2 27.72 -18.95 21.90
C MET A 2 28.06 -17.45 21.90
N GLN A 3 28.39 -16.94 20.72
CA GLN A 3 28.35 -15.52 20.38
C GLN A 3 26.88 -15.17 20.06
N LYS A 4 26.21 -14.43 20.96
CA LYS A 4 24.88 -13.87 20.69
C LYS A 4 25.06 -12.45 20.17
N TYR A 5 24.79 -12.25 18.88
CA TYR A 5 24.61 -10.94 18.29
C TYR A 5 23.30 -10.35 18.81
N ALA A 6 23.39 -9.28 19.62
CA ALA A 6 22.25 -8.49 20.02
C ALA A 6 21.83 -7.62 18.83
N GLY A 7 20.58 -7.78 18.40
CA GLY A 7 19.98 -7.06 17.28
C GLY A 7 20.14 -5.54 17.38
N GLY A 8 20.44 -4.92 16.25
CA GLY A 8 20.53 -3.48 16.10
C GLY A 8 19.21 -2.83 16.51
N ARG A 9 19.21 -2.17 17.67
CA ARG A 9 18.14 -1.28 18.10
C ARG A 9 18.13 -0.08 17.17
N ILE A 10 17.11 0.03 16.33
CA ILE A 10 16.73 1.30 15.72
C ILE A 10 16.33 2.23 16.86
N THR A 11 17.02 3.36 16.97
CA THR A 11 16.76 4.37 18.00
C THR A 11 15.44 5.08 17.72
N GLN A 12 14.61 5.27 18.76
CA GLN A 12 13.33 6.01 18.67
C GLN A 12 13.47 7.40 18.03
N ALA A 13 14.66 8.00 18.10
CA ALA A 13 14.97 9.28 17.48
C ALA A 13 14.80 9.25 15.95
N ASP A 14 15.22 8.17 15.27
CA ASP A 14 15.18 8.08 13.81
C ASP A 14 13.75 7.85 13.29
N VAL A 15 12.93 7.13 14.06
CA VAL A 15 11.50 6.97 13.80
C VAL A 15 10.76 8.30 14.01
N SER A 16 11.17 9.09 15.01
CA SER A 16 10.55 10.38 15.28
C SER A 16 10.86 11.41 14.19
N ASP A 17 12.09 11.44 13.66
CA ASP A 17 12.53 12.52 12.77
C ASP A 17 11.91 12.41 11.36
N PHE A 18 11.66 11.19 10.88
CA PHE A 18 10.96 10.95 9.61
C PHE A 18 9.43 11.19 9.74
N VAL A 19 8.85 10.84 10.89
CA VAL A 19 7.42 11.07 11.16
C VAL A 19 7.12 12.55 11.43
N PHE A 20 8.01 13.30 12.09
CA PHE A 20 7.78 14.71 12.42
C PHE A 20 7.95 15.65 11.22
N LYS A 21 8.95 15.43 10.35
CA LYS A 21 9.19 16.35 9.21
C LYS A 21 8.03 16.37 8.20
N ASP A 22 7.33 15.25 8.03
CA ASP A 22 6.15 15.17 7.14
C ASP A 22 4.82 15.53 7.83
N PHE A 23 4.76 15.47 9.17
CA PHE A 23 3.59 15.91 9.94
C PHE A 23 3.53 17.44 10.06
N LEU A 24 4.67 18.12 10.01
CA LEU A 24 4.75 19.59 10.08
C LEU A 24 4.17 20.34 8.87
N HIS A 25 3.82 19.64 7.77
CA HIS A 25 3.06 20.20 6.64
C HIS A 25 1.53 20.20 6.85
N GLY A 26 1.02 19.70 7.98
CA GLY A 26 -0.39 19.77 8.38
C GLY A 26 -1.38 18.87 7.62
N ARG A 27 -0.97 18.30 6.47
CA ARG A 27 -1.81 17.40 5.67
C ARG A 27 -1.62 15.92 6.01
N LEU A 28 -2.74 15.22 6.04
CA LEU A 28 -2.86 13.78 6.26
C LEU A 28 -2.65 12.95 4.99
N THR A 29 -2.54 13.60 3.84
CA THR A 29 -2.32 13.00 2.53
C THR A 29 -1.01 13.42 1.87
N TYR A 30 -0.60 12.69 0.84
CA TYR A 30 0.48 13.04 -0.09
C TYR A 30 0.17 12.50 -1.49
N LEU A 31 0.83 13.06 -2.50
CA LEU A 31 0.72 12.59 -3.89
C LEU A 31 1.72 11.48 -4.18
N HIS A 32 1.27 10.42 -4.84
CA HIS A 32 2.11 9.34 -5.31
C HIS A 32 1.83 9.05 -6.79
N TRP A 33 2.87 8.95 -7.60
CA TRP A 33 2.72 8.53 -8.99
C TRP A 33 2.88 7.01 -9.09
N ASN A 34 1.86 6.32 -9.57
CA ASN A 34 1.94 4.90 -9.83
C ASN A 34 1.97 4.65 -11.35
N LYS A 35 2.94 3.85 -11.79
CA LYS A 35 3.06 3.38 -13.18
C LYS A 35 3.04 1.87 -13.19
N GLY A 36 2.35 1.28 -14.17
CA GLY A 36 2.28 -0.16 -14.34
C GLY A 36 0.86 -0.63 -14.58
N LYS A 37 0.72 -1.92 -14.84
CA LYS A 37 -0.56 -2.55 -15.16
C LYS A 37 -1.15 -3.33 -14.00
N GLU A 38 -0.41 -3.49 -12.90
CA GLU A 38 -0.72 -4.39 -11.79
C GLU A 38 -2.02 -4.03 -11.08
N MET A 39 -2.36 -2.74 -11.06
CA MET A 39 -3.58 -2.27 -10.40
C MET A 39 -4.75 -2.04 -11.36
N ALA A 40 -4.66 -2.43 -12.64
CA ALA A 40 -5.80 -2.34 -13.54
C ALA A 40 -6.92 -3.33 -13.12
N PRO A 41 -8.21 -2.95 -13.16
CA PRO A 41 -8.75 -1.68 -13.67
C PRO A 41 -8.82 -0.54 -12.64
N THR A 42 -8.52 -0.80 -11.35
CA THR A 42 -8.59 0.20 -10.27
C THR A 42 -7.72 1.44 -10.54
N ILE A 43 -6.51 1.22 -11.07
CA ILE A 43 -5.62 2.23 -11.64
C ILE A 43 -5.36 1.80 -13.08
N SER A 44 -5.53 2.68 -14.06
CA SER A 44 -5.38 2.29 -15.47
C SER A 44 -3.96 1.80 -15.77
N GLU A 45 -3.83 1.04 -16.86
CA GLU A 45 -2.53 0.51 -17.33
C GLU A 45 -1.50 1.60 -17.65
N GLN A 46 -1.98 2.81 -17.95
CA GLN A 46 -1.15 3.99 -18.20
C GLN A 46 -0.61 4.61 -16.90
N GLY A 47 -1.12 4.18 -15.75
CA GLY A 47 -0.81 4.74 -14.44
C GLY A 47 -1.77 5.86 -14.03
N GLY A 48 -1.39 6.56 -12.96
CA GLY A 48 -2.19 7.66 -12.44
C GLY A 48 -1.54 8.35 -11.25
N THR A 49 -2.00 9.57 -11.00
CA THR A 49 -1.63 10.30 -9.78
C THR A 49 -2.59 9.89 -8.67
N LEU A 50 -2.03 9.43 -7.57
CA LEU A 50 -2.75 8.91 -6.43
C LEU A 50 -2.70 9.93 -5.30
N LEU A 51 -3.84 10.15 -4.64
CA LEU A 51 -3.87 10.77 -3.33
C LEU A 51 -3.79 9.66 -2.29
N VAL A 52 -2.75 9.69 -1.46
CA VAL A 52 -2.46 8.64 -0.49
C VAL A 52 -2.60 9.18 0.92
N ARG A 53 -3.49 8.57 1.71
CA ARG A 53 -3.62 8.81 3.14
C ARG A 53 -2.44 8.20 3.88
N LYS A 54 -1.67 9.01 4.61
CA LYS A 54 -0.57 8.56 5.47
C LYS A 54 -1.12 7.62 6.55
N LEU A 55 -0.50 6.46 6.77
CA LEU A 55 -0.88 5.55 7.85
C LEU A 55 0.27 5.44 8.88
N PRO A 56 0.29 6.28 9.93
CA PRO A 56 1.29 6.15 11.00
C PRO A 56 1.19 4.82 11.74
N ASP A 57 -0.02 4.26 11.78
CA ASP A 57 -0.34 2.95 12.32
C ASP A 57 -0.85 2.06 11.18
N PRO A 58 -0.01 1.15 10.64
CA PRO A 58 -0.39 0.24 9.56
C PRO A 58 -1.56 -0.68 9.89
N THR A 59 -1.87 -0.90 11.18
CA THR A 59 -3.05 -1.71 11.60
C THR A 59 -4.37 -1.03 11.27
N LYS A 60 -4.35 0.23 10.82
CA LYS A 60 -5.51 0.94 10.28
C LYS A 60 -5.79 0.62 8.80
N ALA A 61 -4.99 -0.23 8.17
CA ALA A 61 -5.31 -0.83 6.88
C ALA A 61 -6.18 -2.09 7.08
N PHE A 62 -7.20 -2.25 6.24
CA PHE A 62 -8.14 -3.35 6.32
C PHE A 62 -8.12 -4.16 5.02
N VAL A 63 -8.46 -5.45 5.10
CA VAL A 63 -8.63 -6.29 3.91
C VAL A 63 -9.59 -5.61 2.92
N GLY A 64 -9.14 -5.53 1.67
CA GLY A 64 -9.79 -4.80 0.59
C GLY A 64 -9.24 -3.40 0.35
N ASP A 65 -8.37 -2.87 1.20
CA ASP A 65 -7.74 -1.56 0.96
C ASP A 65 -6.64 -1.65 -0.10
N VAL A 66 -6.52 -0.62 -0.95
CA VAL A 66 -5.37 -0.40 -1.82
C VAL A 66 -4.32 0.37 -1.04
N VAL A 67 -3.17 -0.26 -0.81
CA VAL A 67 -2.10 0.24 0.03
C VAL A 67 -0.85 0.54 -0.76
N VAL A 68 -0.11 1.55 -0.31
CA VAL A 68 1.27 1.82 -0.74
C VAL A 68 2.18 1.16 0.29
N LEU A 69 3.05 0.26 -0.16
CA LEU A 69 4.02 -0.45 0.68
C LEU A 69 5.44 -0.23 0.18
N LYS A 70 6.41 -0.21 1.10
CA LYS A 70 7.84 -0.31 0.76
C LYS A 70 8.11 -1.69 0.16
N ASP A 71 8.80 -1.74 -0.97
CA ASP A 71 9.21 -3.00 -1.59
C ASP A 71 10.17 -3.73 -0.63
N PRO A 72 9.86 -4.96 -0.18
CA PRO A 72 10.69 -5.69 0.77
C PRO A 72 12.06 -6.09 0.20
N GLU A 73 12.21 -6.15 -1.13
CA GLU A 73 13.47 -6.49 -1.79
C GLU A 73 14.27 -5.26 -2.23
N THR A 74 13.62 -4.11 -2.44
CA THR A 74 14.28 -2.88 -2.88
C THR A 74 13.94 -1.69 -1.99
N LEU A 75 14.90 -1.28 -1.16
CA LEU A 75 14.71 -0.31 -0.06
C LEU A 75 14.15 1.06 -0.47
N ASP A 76 14.35 1.48 -1.72
CA ASP A 76 13.96 2.81 -2.22
C ASP A 76 12.71 2.79 -3.14
N ASN A 77 12.07 1.63 -3.33
CA ASN A 77 10.89 1.52 -4.17
C ASN A 77 9.62 1.29 -3.35
N PHE A 78 8.50 1.74 -3.92
CA PHE A 78 7.16 1.52 -3.39
C PHE A 78 6.33 0.71 -4.37
N LEU A 79 5.48 -0.16 -3.84
CA LEU A 79 4.48 -0.90 -4.59
C LEU A 79 3.09 -0.43 -4.19
N VAL A 80 2.15 -0.43 -5.13
CA VAL A 80 0.73 -0.21 -4.87
C VAL A 80 0.00 -1.53 -5.08
N ARG A 81 -0.60 -2.10 -4.04
CA ARG A 81 -1.27 -3.41 -4.08
C ARG A 81 -2.53 -3.41 -3.22
N ARG A 82 -3.45 -4.35 -3.45
CA ARG A 82 -4.62 -4.56 -2.60
C ARG A 82 -4.27 -5.49 -1.45
N LEU A 83 -4.60 -5.08 -0.24
CA LEU A 83 -4.49 -5.91 0.96
C LEU A 83 -5.55 -7.01 0.91
N ALA A 84 -5.12 -8.26 0.74
CA ALA A 84 -5.98 -9.42 0.53
C ALA A 84 -6.18 -10.24 1.82
N ALA A 85 -5.17 -10.29 2.69
CA ALA A 85 -5.26 -10.97 3.97
C ALA A 85 -4.28 -10.35 4.97
N ILE A 86 -4.55 -10.57 6.26
CA ILE A 86 -3.73 -10.12 7.39
C ILE A 86 -3.49 -11.31 8.34
N GLU A 87 -2.69 -11.09 9.37
CA GLU A 87 -2.45 -12.02 10.48
C GLU A 87 -3.67 -12.91 10.84
N GLY A 88 -3.41 -14.20 11.01
CA GLY A 88 -4.40 -15.19 11.39
C GLY A 88 -5.23 -15.77 10.24
N TYR A 89 -5.13 -15.21 9.03
CA TYR A 89 -5.75 -15.81 7.84
C TYR A 89 -4.96 -17.04 7.38
N GLU A 90 -5.68 -18.12 7.07
CA GLU A 90 -5.13 -19.28 6.38
C GLU A 90 -5.10 -19.02 4.87
N MET A 91 -3.91 -19.13 4.30
CA MET A 91 -3.66 -19.00 2.88
C MET A 91 -3.73 -20.38 2.23
N VAL A 92 -4.62 -20.51 1.24
CA VAL A 92 -4.86 -21.76 0.53
C VAL A 92 -4.67 -21.51 -0.96
N SER A 93 -3.86 -22.36 -1.61
CA SER A 93 -3.67 -22.34 -3.05
C SER A 93 -4.67 -23.25 -3.76
N SER A 94 -4.95 -22.94 -5.02
CA SER A 94 -5.66 -23.87 -5.91
C SER A 94 -4.76 -25.00 -6.44
N ASP A 95 -3.43 -24.86 -6.35
CA ASP A 95 -2.50 -25.93 -6.66
C ASP A 95 -2.37 -26.85 -5.44
N GLU A 96 -2.74 -28.13 -5.60
CA GLU A 96 -2.69 -29.14 -4.53
C GLU A 96 -1.27 -29.40 -3.99
N LYS A 97 -0.24 -28.95 -4.70
CA LYS A 97 1.16 -29.09 -4.27
C LYS A 97 1.60 -28.02 -3.28
N ASP A 98 0.90 -26.89 -3.25
CA ASP A 98 1.23 -25.80 -2.33
C ASP A 98 0.62 -26.11 -0.96
N GLU A 99 1.45 -26.16 0.07
CA GLU A 99 0.98 -26.39 1.43
C GLU A 99 0.27 -25.14 1.97
N PRO A 100 -0.94 -25.29 2.57
CA PRO A 100 -1.58 -24.19 3.28
C PRO A 100 -0.73 -23.70 4.45
N PHE A 101 -0.81 -22.40 4.73
CA PHE A 101 -0.12 -21.80 5.87
C PHE A 101 -0.93 -20.66 6.44
N VAL A 102 -0.71 -20.32 7.71
CA VAL A 102 -1.36 -19.19 8.39
C VAL A 102 -0.43 -18.00 8.41
N LEU A 103 -0.94 -16.81 8.11
CA LEU A 103 -0.17 -15.56 8.25
C LEU A 103 0.17 -15.32 9.72
N GLU A 104 1.46 -15.20 10.01
CA GLU A 104 1.97 -14.96 11.36
C GLU A 104 1.72 -13.51 11.82
N GLU A 105 2.10 -13.22 13.06
CA GLU A 105 2.03 -11.88 13.62
C GLU A 105 2.71 -10.87 12.71
N ASN A 106 2.06 -9.73 12.47
CA ASN A 106 2.58 -8.64 11.64
C ASN A 106 2.84 -9.03 10.16
N GLN A 107 2.26 -10.13 9.67
CA GLN A 107 2.26 -10.47 8.25
C GLN A 107 0.96 -10.08 7.55
N CYS A 108 1.08 -9.77 6.26
CA CYS A 108 -0.04 -9.58 5.37
C CYS A 108 0.22 -10.18 3.99
N TRP A 109 -0.87 -10.38 3.26
CA TRP A 109 -0.86 -10.80 1.87
C TRP A 109 -1.41 -9.70 1.00
N VAL A 110 -0.66 -9.29 -0.01
CA VAL A 110 -1.05 -8.24 -0.95
C VAL A 110 -1.11 -8.79 -2.37
N LEU A 111 -2.07 -8.32 -3.17
CA LEU A 111 -2.31 -8.77 -4.53
C LEU A 111 -2.40 -7.59 -5.50
N ALA A 112 -2.00 -7.84 -6.74
CA ALA A 112 -2.36 -7.00 -7.87
C ALA A 112 -3.85 -7.18 -8.21
N ASP A 113 -4.54 -6.10 -8.60
CA ASP A 113 -5.94 -6.17 -9.05
C ASP A 113 -6.07 -6.72 -10.47
N ASN A 114 -5.00 -6.64 -11.28
CA ASN A 114 -5.05 -7.08 -12.66
C ASN A 114 -4.95 -8.60 -12.77
N GLU A 115 -6.12 -9.23 -12.88
CA GLU A 115 -6.28 -10.67 -13.05
C GLU A 115 -5.66 -11.22 -14.35
N ASN A 116 -5.38 -10.36 -15.34
CA ASN A 116 -4.74 -10.78 -16.59
C ASN A 116 -3.22 -10.98 -16.46
N LEU A 117 -2.61 -10.48 -15.39
CA LEU A 117 -1.18 -10.65 -15.17
C LEU A 117 -0.89 -12.01 -14.54
N LYS A 118 0.13 -12.67 -15.06
CA LYS A 118 0.68 -13.85 -14.38
C LYS A 118 1.30 -13.42 -13.05
N PRO A 119 1.34 -14.31 -12.03
CA PRO A 119 1.98 -14.00 -10.75
C PRO A 119 3.40 -13.40 -10.90
N GLN A 120 4.18 -13.93 -11.84
CA GLN A 120 5.56 -13.48 -12.13
C GLN A 120 5.64 -12.04 -12.66
N GLU A 121 4.56 -11.53 -13.26
CA GLU A 121 4.48 -10.18 -13.82
C GLU A 121 3.86 -9.19 -12.82
N ALA A 122 2.99 -9.67 -11.93
CA ALA A 122 2.29 -8.86 -10.95
C ALA A 122 3.17 -8.43 -9.77
N ARG A 123 4.24 -9.20 -9.45
CA ARG A 123 5.15 -8.94 -8.32
C ARG A 123 4.39 -8.54 -7.05
N ASP A 124 3.57 -9.47 -6.57
CA ASP A 124 2.78 -9.35 -5.35
C ASP A 124 3.11 -10.52 -4.40
N SER A 125 2.34 -10.75 -3.34
CA SER A 125 2.66 -11.79 -2.36
C SER A 125 2.73 -13.21 -2.94
N ARG A 126 2.17 -13.47 -4.14
CA ARG A 126 2.36 -14.76 -4.83
C ARG A 126 3.81 -15.03 -5.22
N ILE A 127 4.63 -13.98 -5.33
CA ILE A 127 6.07 -14.05 -5.59
C ILE A 127 6.88 -13.64 -4.36
N LEU A 128 6.46 -12.59 -3.67
CA LEU A 128 7.17 -12.02 -2.52
C LEU A 128 6.99 -12.86 -1.24
N GLY A 129 5.96 -13.70 -1.19
CA GLY A 129 5.48 -14.32 0.04
C GLY A 129 4.74 -13.33 0.96
N PRO A 130 4.55 -13.70 2.24
CA PRO A 130 4.02 -12.79 3.24
C PRO A 130 4.89 -11.55 3.39
N VAL A 131 4.26 -10.38 3.43
CA VAL A 131 4.93 -9.08 3.59
C VAL A 131 4.67 -8.57 5.01
N SER A 132 5.60 -7.81 5.59
CA SER A 132 5.34 -7.19 6.89
C SER A 132 4.28 -6.11 6.77
N MET A 133 3.30 -6.08 7.67
CA MET A 133 2.35 -4.97 7.79
C MET A 133 3.06 -3.63 8.00
N MET A 134 4.24 -3.63 8.64
CA MET A 134 5.06 -2.43 8.82
C MET A 134 5.60 -1.82 7.52
N ASN A 135 5.57 -2.55 6.40
CA ASN A 135 5.94 -2.00 5.11
C ASN A 135 4.87 -1.06 4.55
N ILE A 136 3.62 -1.13 5.01
CA ILE A 136 2.54 -0.25 4.56
C ILE A 136 2.79 1.17 5.08
N VAL A 137 2.89 2.12 4.16
CA VAL A 137 3.14 3.54 4.48
C VAL A 137 1.90 4.43 4.26
N GLY A 138 0.92 3.93 3.52
CA GLY A 138 -0.29 4.67 3.26
C GLY A 138 -1.36 3.88 2.54
N ARG A 139 -2.56 4.46 2.45
CA ARG A 139 -3.70 3.94 1.70
C ARG A 139 -4.07 4.87 0.58
N VAL A 140 -4.29 4.34 -0.61
CA VAL A 140 -4.73 5.10 -1.78
C VAL A 140 -6.21 5.42 -1.60
N VAL A 141 -6.56 6.70 -1.54
CA VAL A 141 -7.95 7.16 -1.31
C VAL A 141 -8.59 7.77 -2.55
N TYR A 142 -7.79 8.25 -3.49
CA TYR A 142 -8.26 8.85 -4.75
C TYR A 142 -7.27 8.57 -5.89
N CYS A 143 -7.78 8.43 -7.11
CA CYS A 143 -6.96 8.23 -8.31
C CYS A 143 -7.38 9.22 -9.41
N LEU A 144 -6.39 9.95 -9.94
CA LEU A 144 -6.51 10.81 -11.11
C LEU A 144 -5.77 10.18 -12.30
N ARG A 145 -6.51 9.72 -13.31
CA ARG A 145 -5.96 9.21 -14.58
C ARG A 145 -5.94 10.31 -15.63
N THR A 146 -7.06 11.02 -15.77
CA THR A 146 -7.16 12.25 -16.58
C THR A 146 -8.09 13.24 -15.88
N ALA A 147 -8.17 14.47 -16.38
CA ALA A 147 -9.10 15.49 -15.87
C ALA A 147 -10.59 15.10 -15.97
N VAL A 148 -10.95 14.09 -16.75
CA VAL A 148 -12.33 13.58 -16.88
C VAL A 148 -12.50 12.14 -16.41
N ASP A 149 -11.41 11.51 -15.97
CA ASP A 149 -11.36 10.12 -15.58
C ASP A 149 -10.60 9.98 -14.26
N HIS A 150 -11.34 10.23 -13.17
CA HIS A 150 -10.81 10.24 -11.83
C HIS A 150 -11.91 9.98 -10.79
N GLY A 151 -11.52 9.56 -9.59
CA GLY A 151 -12.48 9.24 -8.55
C GLY A 151 -11.88 8.61 -7.30
N PRO A 152 -12.70 8.41 -6.27
CA PRO A 152 -12.29 7.69 -5.07
C PRO A 152 -11.93 6.24 -5.41
N VAL A 153 -10.90 5.72 -4.76
CA VAL A 153 -10.54 4.31 -4.88
C VAL A 153 -11.44 3.47 -4.00
N GLN A 154 -11.98 2.38 -4.55
CA GLN A 154 -12.79 1.43 -3.79
C GLN A 154 -11.92 0.65 -2.81
N ASN A 155 -11.98 1.08 -1.55
CA ASN A 155 -11.35 0.45 -0.39
C ASN A 155 -12.40 -0.30 0.44
N SER A 156 -11.98 -0.89 1.56
CA SER A 156 -12.89 -1.48 2.52
C SER A 156 -13.91 -0.45 3.06
N HIS A 157 -15.06 -0.94 3.54
CA HIS A 157 -16.12 -0.07 4.07
C HIS A 157 -15.65 0.81 5.26
N PRO A 158 -14.92 0.27 6.27
CA PRO A 158 -14.39 1.08 7.36
C PRO A 158 -13.45 2.19 6.86
N SER A 159 -12.51 1.86 5.97
CA SER A 159 -11.54 2.81 5.40
C SER A 159 -12.22 3.92 4.62
N SER A 160 -13.15 3.57 3.74
CA SER A 160 -13.91 4.54 2.95
C SER A 160 -14.64 5.54 3.84
N ARG A 161 -15.24 5.07 4.94
CA ARG A 161 -15.92 5.94 5.91
C ARG A 161 -14.95 6.85 6.69
N MET A 162 -13.79 6.32 7.09
CA MET A 162 -12.79 7.09 7.84
C MET A 162 -12.09 8.15 6.98
N ASP A 163 -11.93 7.89 5.69
CA ASP A 163 -11.18 8.78 4.79
C ASP A 163 -12.09 9.82 4.10
N SER A 164 -13.42 9.67 4.13
CA SER A 164 -14.35 10.65 3.53
C SER A 164 -14.11 12.09 4.02
N PRO A 165 -13.97 12.37 5.33
CA PRO A 165 -13.72 13.74 5.79
C PRO A 165 -12.34 14.27 5.37
N VAL A 166 -11.36 13.39 5.18
CA VAL A 166 -10.03 13.78 4.69
C VAL A 166 -10.10 14.15 3.21
N LEU A 167 -10.85 13.38 2.40
CA LEU A 167 -11.09 13.70 0.99
C LEU A 167 -11.85 15.02 0.83
N GLU A 168 -12.87 15.28 1.66
CA GLU A 168 -13.65 16.53 1.61
C GLU A 168 -12.80 17.78 1.87
N VAL A 169 -11.69 17.66 2.61
CA VAL A 169 -10.85 18.79 3.02
C VAL A 169 -9.56 18.89 2.21
N GLU A 170 -8.93 17.77 1.88
CA GLU A 170 -7.57 17.73 1.31
C GLU A 170 -7.52 17.34 -0.17
N LEU A 171 -8.63 16.91 -0.78
CA LEU A 171 -8.65 16.62 -2.22
C LEU A 171 -8.60 17.91 -3.03
N ASP A 172 -7.49 18.09 -3.75
CA ASP A 172 -7.30 19.17 -4.71
C ASP A 172 -6.98 18.57 -6.08
N ILE A 173 -7.97 18.58 -6.99
CA ILE A 173 -7.85 17.98 -8.32
C ILE A 173 -6.84 18.75 -9.18
N ASP A 174 -6.78 20.08 -9.04
CA ASP A 174 -5.86 20.91 -9.81
C ASP A 174 -4.41 20.65 -9.37
N GLU A 175 -4.17 20.52 -8.06
CA GLU A 175 -2.87 20.10 -7.53
C GLU A 175 -2.47 18.72 -8.06
N MET A 176 -3.38 17.75 -8.04
CA MET A 176 -3.12 16.42 -8.58
C MET A 176 -2.80 16.47 -10.08
N ALA A 177 -3.54 17.26 -10.87
CA ALA A 177 -3.32 17.38 -12.30
C ALA A 177 -1.98 18.05 -12.63
N ASN A 178 -1.58 19.07 -11.88
CA ASN A 178 -0.30 19.76 -12.04
C ASN A 178 0.90 18.85 -11.73
N ASN A 179 0.71 17.84 -10.88
CA ASN A 179 1.73 16.85 -10.53
C ASN A 179 1.65 15.56 -11.35
N HIS A 180 0.71 15.50 -12.30
CA HIS A 180 0.51 14.33 -13.14
C HIS A 180 1.68 14.15 -14.12
N LYS A 181 2.30 12.97 -14.10
CA LYS A 181 3.40 12.62 -15.01
C LYS A 181 2.83 11.88 -16.22
N ALA A 182 2.51 12.61 -17.29
CA ALA A 182 2.11 12.04 -18.58
C ALA A 182 3.25 11.20 -19.21
#